data_AF-W5PFU2-F1
#
_entry.id   AF-W5PFU2-F1
#
_cell.length_a   1.000
_cell.length_b   1.000
_cell.length_c   1.000
_cell.angle_alpha   90.00
_cell.angle_beta   90.00
_cell.angle_gamma   90.00
#
_symmetry.space_group_name_H-M   'P 1'
#
loop_
_entity.id
_entity.type
_entity.pdbx_description
1 polymer ?
#
loop_
_entity_poly.entity_id
_entity_poly.type
_entity_poly.pdbx_seq_one_letter_code
_entity_poly.pdbx_strand_id
1 'polypeptide(L)'
;MTYRCLLQMVLLLCLSTTALSRSYSLLRFQQGRSLEVCQNLLWQLPSTPQHCLEFRMDFQMPEEMKQAQQFRKEDAVLVMYEMLQHIFNILTRDFSSTGWSDTIIEHLLVELHGQMNRLEPIRKEIMQKKNSTMGDTTDLHLRKYYFNLGQYLKSKEHNRCAWTVVQVQLLRNFSFLKSLTGYLRD
;
A
#
# COMPACT_ATOMS: atom_id res chain seq x y z
N MET A 1 6.75 -48.54 -10.16
CA MET A 1 7.38 -47.21 -10.33
C MET A 1 6.41 -46.04 -10.16
N THR A 2 5.11 -46.20 -10.45
CA THR A 2 4.08 -45.15 -10.34
C THR A 2 3.88 -44.59 -8.93
N TYR A 3 3.82 -45.43 -7.89
CA TYR A 3 3.64 -45.00 -6.49
C TYR A 3 4.78 -44.11 -5.94
N ARG A 4 6.02 -44.36 -6.37
CA ARG A 4 7.19 -43.58 -5.93
C ARG A 4 7.17 -42.17 -6.55
N CYS A 5 6.78 -42.05 -7.82
CA CYS A 5 6.58 -40.76 -8.47
C CYS A 5 5.39 -39.99 -7.88
N LEU A 6 4.26 -40.66 -7.63
CA LEU A 6 3.11 -40.04 -6.99
C LEU A 6 3.45 -39.52 -5.58
N LEU A 7 4.17 -40.30 -4.77
CA LEU A 7 4.63 -39.88 -3.45
C LEU A 7 5.53 -38.63 -3.53
N GLN A 8 6.48 -38.60 -4.47
CA GLN A 8 7.38 -37.45 -4.68
C GLN A 8 6.62 -36.19 -5.11
N MET A 9 5.63 -36.32 -6.02
CA MET A 9 4.79 -35.21 -6.45
C MET A 9 3.95 -34.66 -5.28
N VAL A 10 3.34 -35.55 -4.48
CA VAL A 10 2.59 -35.16 -3.28
C VAL A 10 3.50 -34.43 -2.29
N LEU A 11 4.70 -34.94 -2.03
CA LEU A 11 5.65 -34.33 -1.10
C LEU A 11 6.09 -32.94 -1.57
N LEU A 12 6.35 -32.76 -2.86
CA LEU A 12 6.68 -31.46 -3.46
C LEU A 12 5.52 -30.46 -3.37
N LEU A 13 4.29 -30.93 -3.60
CA LEU A 13 3.10 -30.10 -3.42
C LEU A 13 2.93 -29.67 -1.95
N CYS A 14 3.10 -30.58 -0.99
CA CYS A 14 3.01 -30.25 0.44
C CYS A 14 4.11 -29.27 0.90
N LEU A 15 5.34 -29.43 0.41
CA LEU A 15 6.45 -28.53 0.74
C LEU A 15 6.25 -27.14 0.12
N SER A 16 5.75 -27.05 -1.12
CA SER A 16 5.49 -25.77 -1.78
C SER A 16 4.32 -25.01 -1.16
N THR A 17 3.25 -25.69 -0.77
CA THR A 17 2.11 -25.05 -0.07
C THR A 17 2.50 -24.55 1.31
N THR A 18 3.23 -25.35 2.09
CA THR A 18 3.71 -24.94 3.42
C THR A 18 4.73 -23.80 3.37
N ALA A 19 5.62 -23.79 2.38
CA ALA A 19 6.56 -22.69 2.17
C ALA A 19 5.83 -21.38 1.80
N LEU A 20 4.82 -21.47 0.92
CA LEU A 20 4.03 -20.31 0.51
C LEU A 20 3.19 -19.75 1.67
N SER A 21 2.58 -20.63 2.46
CA SER A 21 1.83 -20.26 3.68
C SER A 21 2.71 -19.55 4.72
N ARG A 22 3.91 -20.08 4.98
CA ARG A 22 4.91 -19.42 5.83
C ARG A 22 5.33 -18.05 5.27
N SER A 23 5.40 -17.91 3.95
CA SER A 23 5.73 -16.64 3.29
C SER A 23 4.64 -15.58 3.53
N TYR A 24 3.35 -15.91 3.34
CA TYR A 24 2.25 -14.97 3.55
C TYR A 24 2.04 -14.58 5.01
N SER A 25 2.15 -15.51 5.94
CA SER A 25 2.06 -15.22 7.38
C SER A 25 3.21 -14.31 7.86
N LEU A 26 4.43 -14.55 7.40
CA LEU A 26 5.57 -13.66 7.67
C LEU A 26 5.35 -12.27 7.04
N LEU A 27 4.94 -12.23 5.77
CA LEU A 27 4.65 -10.99 5.05
C LEU A 27 3.58 -10.17 5.79
N ARG A 28 2.51 -10.82 6.23
CA ARG A 28 1.44 -10.19 7.02
C ARG A 28 1.98 -9.50 8.26
N PHE A 29 2.81 -10.18 9.04
CA PHE A 29 3.40 -9.62 10.25
C PHE A 29 4.32 -8.44 9.94
N GLN A 30 5.20 -8.59 8.94
CA GLN A 30 6.15 -7.55 8.54
C GLN A 30 5.44 -6.31 7.98
N GLN A 31 4.42 -6.50 7.12
CA GLN A 31 3.62 -5.39 6.59
C GLN A 31 2.82 -4.71 7.70
N GLY A 32 2.18 -5.48 8.58
CA GLY A 32 1.44 -4.91 9.71
C GLY A 32 2.31 -3.98 10.58
N ARG A 33 3.55 -4.40 10.88
CA ARG A 33 4.50 -3.59 11.66
C ARG A 33 4.98 -2.35 10.91
N SER A 34 5.42 -2.47 9.66
CA SER A 34 5.89 -1.30 8.91
C SER A 34 4.77 -0.29 8.63
N LEU A 35 3.54 -0.74 8.34
CA LEU A 35 2.39 0.15 8.19
C LEU A 35 2.10 0.92 9.47
N GLU A 36 2.20 0.28 10.64
CA GLU A 36 2.06 0.93 11.94
C GLU A 36 3.16 1.98 12.17
N VAL A 37 4.41 1.66 11.83
CA VAL A 37 5.52 2.63 11.88
C VAL A 37 5.24 3.82 10.96
N CYS A 38 4.83 3.59 9.71
CA CYS A 38 4.49 4.66 8.78
C CYS A 38 3.33 5.55 9.29
N GLN A 39 2.28 4.95 9.85
CA GLN A 39 1.18 5.71 10.43
C GLN A 39 1.64 6.57 11.61
N ASN A 40 2.48 6.02 12.50
CA ASN A 40 3.02 6.74 13.64
C ASN A 40 3.91 7.91 13.22
N LEU A 41 4.74 7.73 12.19
CA LEU A 41 5.56 8.81 11.63
C LEU A 41 4.71 9.91 10.99
N LEU A 42 3.68 9.54 10.22
CA LEU A 42 2.75 10.51 9.64
C LEU A 42 2.01 11.32 10.70
N TRP A 43 1.68 10.72 11.84
CA TRP A 43 1.03 11.42 12.96
C TRP A 43 1.95 12.40 13.69
N GLN A 44 3.27 12.19 13.65
CA GLN A 44 4.25 13.13 14.22
C GLN A 44 4.40 14.40 13.38
N LEU A 45 4.03 14.36 12.11
CA LEU A 45 4.10 15.53 11.24
C LEU A 45 3.06 16.58 11.66
N PRO A 46 3.45 17.87 11.73
CA PRO A 46 2.54 18.96 12.08
C PRO A 46 1.21 18.88 11.34
N SER A 47 0.13 18.73 12.09
CA SER A 47 -1.25 18.85 11.60
C SER A 47 -1.68 20.32 11.65
N THR A 48 -2.36 20.82 10.62
CA THR A 48 -2.69 22.26 10.52
C THR A 48 -4.20 22.55 10.52
N PRO A 49 -4.63 23.81 10.72
CA PRO A 49 -5.75 24.17 11.60
C PRO A 49 -7.09 24.09 10.85
N GLN A 50 -8.20 24.22 11.58
CA GLN A 50 -9.56 24.11 11.04
C GLN A 50 -9.82 24.92 9.76
N HIS A 51 -9.12 26.04 9.53
CA HIS A 51 -9.29 26.85 8.32
C HIS A 51 -8.87 26.14 7.02
N CYS A 52 -8.00 25.11 7.07
CA CYS A 52 -7.64 24.34 5.88
C CYS A 52 -8.77 23.42 5.38
N LEU A 53 -9.88 23.30 6.14
CA LEU A 53 -11.02 22.44 5.78
C LEU A 53 -11.79 22.92 4.55
N GLU A 54 -11.67 24.20 4.18
CA GLU A 54 -12.28 24.77 2.97
C GLU A 54 -11.65 24.23 1.68
N PHE A 55 -10.46 23.64 1.76
CA PHE A 55 -9.74 23.07 0.62
C PHE A 55 -10.03 21.59 0.38
N ARG A 56 -11.05 21.01 1.04
CA ARG A 56 -11.46 19.62 0.81
C ARG A 56 -11.92 19.43 -0.63
N MET A 57 -11.38 18.39 -1.25
CA MET A 57 -11.77 17.93 -2.59
C MET A 57 -12.14 16.45 -2.49
N ASP A 58 -13.12 16.02 -3.27
CA ASP A 58 -13.33 14.59 -3.50
C ASP A 58 -12.28 14.10 -4.49
N PHE A 59 -11.31 13.35 -3.99
CA PHE A 59 -10.24 12.75 -4.80
C PHE A 59 -10.70 11.52 -5.59
N GLN A 60 -11.99 11.14 -5.47
CA GLN A 60 -12.56 9.94 -6.04
C GLN A 60 -11.86 8.69 -5.50
N MET A 61 -11.82 8.58 -4.17
CA MET A 61 -11.27 7.38 -3.53
C MET A 61 -12.01 6.14 -4.08
N PRO A 62 -11.30 5.10 -4.53
CA PRO A 62 -11.91 3.90 -5.09
C PRO A 62 -12.91 3.29 -4.11
N GLU A 63 -14.03 2.76 -4.62
CA GLU A 63 -15.06 2.14 -3.78
C GLU A 63 -14.51 0.89 -3.06
N GLU A 64 -13.58 0.20 -3.70
CA GLU A 64 -12.83 -0.94 -3.16
C GLU A 64 -12.07 -0.58 -1.87
N MET A 65 -11.76 0.72 -1.68
CA MET A 65 -11.11 1.24 -0.47
C MET A 65 -12.09 1.75 0.59
N LYS A 66 -13.34 2.03 0.20
CA LYS A 66 -14.39 2.52 1.11
C LYS A 66 -15.18 1.37 1.73
N GLN A 67 -15.39 0.32 0.96
CA GLN A 67 -16.20 -0.83 1.35
C GLN A 67 -15.28 -1.97 1.80
N ALA A 68 -15.75 -2.79 2.75
CA ALA A 68 -15.07 -4.02 3.14
C ALA A 68 -15.26 -5.07 2.03
N GLN A 69 -14.55 -4.89 0.91
CA GLN A 69 -14.52 -5.89 -0.15
C GLN A 69 -13.52 -6.99 0.21
N GLN A 70 -13.92 -8.24 -0.04
CA GLN A 70 -13.05 -9.39 0.15
C GLN A 70 -11.98 -9.40 -0.95
N PHE A 71 -10.70 -9.34 -0.57
CA PHE A 71 -9.59 -9.50 -1.50
C PHE A 71 -9.07 -10.93 -1.45
N ARG A 72 -8.67 -11.45 -2.61
CA ARG A 72 -7.76 -12.60 -2.66
C ARG A 72 -6.38 -12.17 -2.19
N LYS A 73 -5.60 -13.08 -1.62
CA LYS A 73 -4.24 -12.79 -1.13
C LYS A 73 -3.33 -12.25 -2.23
N GLU A 74 -3.47 -12.75 -3.45
CA GLU A 74 -2.69 -12.28 -4.58
C GLU A 74 -3.04 -10.83 -4.93
N ASP A 75 -4.34 -10.53 -5.05
CA ASP A 75 -4.83 -9.18 -5.36
C ASP A 75 -4.47 -8.19 -4.24
N ALA A 76 -4.55 -8.60 -2.97
CA ALA A 76 -4.13 -7.79 -1.83
C ALA A 76 -2.65 -7.38 -1.92
N VAL A 77 -1.76 -8.32 -2.29
CA VAL A 77 -0.31 -8.03 -2.49
C VAL A 77 -0.11 -6.98 -3.59
N LEU A 78 -0.81 -7.11 -4.71
CA LEU A 78 -0.68 -6.18 -5.83
C LEU A 78 -1.19 -4.79 -5.45
N VAL A 79 -2.37 -4.71 -4.83
CA VAL A 79 -2.94 -3.44 -4.36
C VAL A 79 -2.03 -2.78 -3.33
N MET A 80 -1.50 -3.53 -2.36
CA MET A 80 -0.54 -2.98 -1.38
C MET A 80 0.69 -2.41 -2.09
N TYR A 81 1.26 -3.14 -3.05
CA TYR A 81 2.44 -2.68 -3.77
C TYR A 81 2.16 -1.37 -4.53
N GLU A 82 1.09 -1.33 -5.33
CA GLU A 82 0.72 -0.15 -6.13
C GLU A 82 0.46 1.08 -5.24
N MET A 83 -0.28 0.90 -4.15
CA MET A 83 -0.54 1.97 -3.20
C MET A 83 0.74 2.49 -2.55
N LEU A 84 1.63 1.60 -2.07
CA LEU A 84 2.90 2.00 -1.46
C LEU A 84 3.77 2.78 -2.45
N GLN A 85 3.80 2.36 -3.72
CA GLN A 85 4.53 3.07 -4.78
C GLN A 85 3.95 4.47 -5.02
N HIS A 86 2.63 4.60 -5.09
CA HIS A 86 2.00 5.91 -5.26
C HIS A 86 2.20 6.83 -4.05
N ILE A 87 2.12 6.30 -2.83
CA ILE A 87 2.38 7.05 -1.59
C ILE A 87 3.83 7.54 -1.57
N PHE A 88 4.79 6.68 -1.92
CA PHE A 88 6.20 7.05 -2.04
C PHE A 88 6.36 8.24 -3.00
N ASN A 89 5.79 8.15 -4.20
CA ASN A 89 5.86 9.21 -5.21
C ASN A 89 5.18 10.53 -4.78
N ILE A 90 4.16 10.47 -3.92
CA ILE A 90 3.57 11.67 -3.33
C ILE A 90 4.55 12.29 -2.34
N LEU A 91 5.09 11.50 -1.41
CA LEU A 91 5.96 11.99 -0.33
C LEU A 91 7.32 12.51 -0.82
N THR A 92 7.76 12.15 -2.03
CA THR A 92 8.96 12.71 -2.67
C THR A 92 8.74 14.08 -3.33
N ARG A 93 7.53 14.63 -3.32
CA ARG A 93 7.23 15.96 -3.86
C ARG A 93 7.67 17.05 -2.89
N ASP A 94 7.79 18.28 -3.37
CA ASP A 94 8.12 19.43 -2.53
C ASP A 94 7.08 19.65 -1.42
N PHE A 95 7.54 19.53 -0.17
CA PHE A 95 6.80 19.77 1.06
C PHE A 95 7.41 20.90 1.90
N SER A 96 8.34 21.70 1.34
CA SER A 96 9.05 22.78 2.05
C SER A 96 8.12 23.79 2.73
N SER A 97 6.92 24.01 2.19
CA SER A 97 5.90 24.91 2.74
C SER A 97 5.25 24.44 4.06
N THR A 98 5.46 23.17 4.43
CA THR A 98 4.74 22.52 5.54
C THR A 98 5.41 22.68 6.90
N GLY A 99 6.73 22.89 6.91
CA GLY A 99 7.56 22.75 8.11
C GLY A 99 7.67 21.31 8.63
N TRP A 100 7.37 20.31 7.79
CA TRP A 100 7.60 18.90 8.12
C TRP A 100 9.09 18.59 8.28
N SER A 101 9.41 17.67 9.19
CA SER A 101 10.79 17.25 9.41
C SER A 101 11.26 16.36 8.26
N ASP A 102 12.33 16.77 7.57
CA ASP A 102 12.98 15.97 6.53
C ASP A 102 13.34 14.57 7.04
N THR A 103 13.87 14.47 8.27
CA THR A 103 14.21 13.18 8.89
C THR A 103 13.02 12.24 9.04
N ILE A 104 11.83 12.76 9.38
CA ILE A 104 10.61 11.94 9.48
C ILE A 104 10.18 11.48 8.08
N ILE A 105 10.25 12.34 7.07
CA ILE A 105 9.92 11.99 5.68
C ILE A 105 10.91 10.97 5.12
N GLU A 106 12.21 11.13 5.35
CA GLU A 106 13.23 10.17 4.96
C GLU A 106 12.97 8.79 5.59
N HIS A 107 12.65 8.74 6.88
CA HIS A 107 12.33 7.49 7.56
C HIS A 107 11.06 6.84 6.98
N LEU A 108 10.02 7.64 6.67
CA LEU A 108 8.83 7.17 5.97
C LEU A 108 9.19 6.55 4.61
N LEU A 109 10.01 7.21 3.82
CA LEU A 109 10.42 6.73 2.49
C LEU A 109 11.24 5.43 2.59
N VAL A 110 12.13 5.30 3.58
CA VAL A 110 12.89 4.07 3.85
C VAL A 110 11.96 2.92 4.21
N GLU A 111 10.98 3.14 5.11
CA GLU A 111 10.01 2.11 5.50
C GLU A 111 9.11 1.69 4.32
N LEU A 112 8.66 2.65 3.50
CA LEU A 112 7.88 2.37 2.29
C LEU A 112 8.68 1.54 1.28
N HIS A 113 9.94 1.91 1.05
CA HIS A 113 10.83 1.18 0.15
C HIS A 113 11.10 -0.25 0.66
N GLY A 114 11.34 -0.40 1.97
CA GLY A 114 11.48 -1.71 2.60
C GLY A 114 10.24 -2.60 2.44
N GLN A 115 9.04 -2.03 2.56
CA GLN A 115 7.78 -2.74 2.31
C GLN A 115 7.65 -3.19 0.86
N MET A 116 7.94 -2.32 -0.11
CA MET A 116 7.90 -2.66 -1.54
C MET A 116 8.89 -3.77 -1.88
N ASN A 117 10.13 -3.71 -1.37
CA ASN A 117 11.15 -4.74 -1.59
C ASN A 117 10.72 -6.12 -1.09
N ARG A 118 9.98 -6.18 0.02
CA ARG A 118 9.42 -7.46 0.55
C ARG A 118 8.28 -8.01 -0.30
N LEU A 119 7.46 -7.13 -0.88
CA LEU A 119 6.33 -7.52 -1.74
C LEU A 119 6.80 -7.94 -3.15
N GLU A 120 7.90 -7.36 -3.64
CA GLU A 120 8.40 -7.51 -5.00
C GLU A 120 8.57 -8.96 -5.49
N PRO A 121 9.23 -9.88 -4.77
CA PRO A 121 9.38 -11.26 -5.25
C PRO A 121 8.02 -11.97 -5.39
N ILE A 122 7.10 -11.74 -4.45
CA ILE A 122 5.75 -12.33 -4.46
C ILE A 122 4.92 -11.74 -5.60
N ARG A 123 5.00 -10.42 -5.80
CA ARG A 123 4.38 -9.73 -6.94
C ARG A 123 4.80 -10.32 -8.28
N LYS A 124 6.12 -10.52 -8.48
CA LYS A 124 6.65 -11.12 -9.71
C LYS A 124 6.11 -12.53 -9.94
N GLU A 125 6.03 -13.34 -8.88
CA GLU A 125 5.46 -14.69 -8.96
C GLU A 125 3.97 -14.67 -9.34
N ILE A 126 3.18 -13.78 -8.73
CA ILE A 126 1.75 -13.61 -9.05
C ILE A 126 1.55 -13.24 -10.52
N MET A 127 2.33 -12.28 -11.02
CA MET A 127 2.28 -11.85 -12.43
C MET A 127 2.68 -12.95 -13.39
N GLN A 128 3.77 -13.68 -13.09
CA GLN A 128 4.23 -14.79 -13.92
C GLN A 128 3.20 -15.92 -14.01
N LYS A 129 2.54 -16.24 -12.88
CA LYS A 129 1.53 -17.29 -12.82
C LYS A 129 0.13 -16.83 -13.26
N LYS A 130 -0.07 -15.53 -13.50
CA LYS A 130 -1.38 -14.92 -13.78
C LYS A 130 -2.43 -15.29 -12.71
N ASN A 131 -2.01 -15.35 -11.46
CA ASN A 131 -2.87 -15.76 -10.34
C ASN A 131 -3.75 -14.62 -9.80
N SER A 132 -3.64 -13.44 -10.40
CA SER A 132 -4.40 -12.24 -10.05
C SER A 132 -5.77 -12.26 -10.72
N THR A 133 -6.78 -11.83 -9.97
CA THR A 133 -8.07 -11.39 -10.52
C THR A 133 -8.26 -9.89 -10.42
N MET A 134 -7.26 -9.17 -9.90
CA MET A 134 -7.18 -7.72 -10.01
C MET A 134 -7.33 -7.37 -11.50
N GLY A 135 -8.51 -6.88 -11.85
CA GLY A 135 -8.80 -6.45 -13.20
C GLY A 135 -8.12 -5.10 -13.46
N ASP A 136 -7.94 -4.78 -14.73
CA ASP A 136 -7.41 -3.49 -15.18
C ASP A 136 -8.16 -2.30 -14.55
N THR A 137 -9.43 -2.48 -14.18
CA THR A 137 -10.27 -1.47 -13.53
C THR A 137 -9.78 -1.04 -12.14
N THR A 138 -9.37 -1.96 -11.25
CA THR A 138 -8.90 -1.58 -9.91
C THR A 138 -7.57 -0.81 -9.97
N ASP A 139 -6.65 -1.24 -10.84
CA ASP A 139 -5.42 -0.49 -11.13
C ASP A 139 -5.72 0.92 -11.65
N LEU A 140 -6.64 1.04 -12.62
CA LEU A 140 -7.07 2.34 -13.16
C LEU A 140 -7.69 3.25 -12.10
N HIS A 141 -8.52 2.73 -11.20
CA HIS A 141 -9.13 3.50 -10.12
C HIS A 141 -8.09 4.03 -9.13
N LEU A 142 -7.15 3.18 -8.71
CA LEU A 142 -6.05 3.57 -7.83
C LEU A 142 -5.18 4.65 -8.47
N ARG A 143 -4.77 4.44 -9.73
CA ARG A 143 -3.97 5.42 -10.48
C ARG A 143 -4.68 6.76 -10.59
N LYS A 144 -5.97 6.76 -10.90
CA LYS A 144 -6.78 7.98 -10.99
C LYS A 144 -6.83 8.73 -9.65
N TYR A 145 -7.05 8.02 -8.55
CA TYR A 145 -7.08 8.60 -7.22
C TYR A 145 -5.76 9.30 -6.84
N TYR A 146 -4.63 8.61 -7.03
CA TYR A 146 -3.32 9.19 -6.71
C TYR A 146 -2.89 10.28 -7.70
N PHE A 147 -3.30 10.17 -8.96
CA PHE A 147 -3.16 11.25 -9.93
C PHE A 147 -3.89 12.51 -9.47
N ASN A 148 -5.14 12.38 -9.00
CA ASN A 148 -5.93 13.50 -8.49
C ASN A 148 -5.27 14.16 -7.27
N LEU A 149 -4.72 13.37 -6.32
CA LEU A 149 -3.95 13.90 -5.18
C LEU A 149 -2.74 14.71 -5.67
N GLY A 150 -2.01 14.19 -6.64
CA GLY A 150 -0.85 14.86 -7.23
C GLY A 150 -1.21 16.14 -7.98
N GLN A 151 -2.32 16.15 -8.74
CA GLN A 151 -2.81 17.35 -9.41
C GLN A 151 -3.30 18.40 -8.42
N TYR A 152 -3.96 17.97 -7.35
CA TYR A 152 -4.40 18.86 -6.29
C TYR A 152 -3.23 19.59 -5.63
N LEU A 153 -2.17 18.88 -5.21
CA LEU A 153 -0.96 19.50 -4.69
C LEU A 153 -0.39 20.54 -5.67
N LYS A 154 -0.32 20.19 -6.96
CA LYS A 154 0.17 21.10 -8.00
C LYS A 154 -0.70 22.34 -8.14
N SER A 155 -2.02 22.18 -8.22
CA SER A 155 -2.99 23.28 -8.37
C SER A 155 -3.04 24.23 -7.17
N LYS A 156 -2.59 23.76 -6.00
CA LYS A 156 -2.50 24.54 -4.77
C LYS A 156 -1.06 24.97 -4.47
N GLU A 157 -0.17 24.85 -5.45
CA GLU A 157 1.24 25.27 -5.37
C GLU A 157 1.94 24.68 -4.15
N HIS A 158 1.63 23.42 -3.84
CA HIS A 158 2.21 22.69 -2.73
C HIS A 158 2.09 23.43 -1.39
N ASN A 159 1.06 24.26 -1.19
CA ASN A 159 0.90 25.03 0.04
C ASN A 159 0.59 24.13 1.26
N ARG A 160 0.77 24.69 2.45
CA ARG A 160 0.60 23.98 3.73
C ARG A 160 -0.79 23.36 3.91
N CYS A 161 -1.86 24.04 3.49
CA CYS A 161 -3.21 23.50 3.60
C CYS A 161 -3.44 22.32 2.65
N ALA A 162 -2.91 22.37 1.44
CA ALA A 162 -3.00 21.27 0.48
C ALA A 162 -2.31 20.01 1.02
N TRP A 163 -1.11 20.17 1.57
CA TRP A 163 -0.41 19.07 2.23
C TRP A 163 -1.14 18.53 3.46
N THR A 164 -1.81 19.39 4.23
CA THR A 164 -2.65 18.95 5.35
C THR A 164 -3.80 18.04 4.86
N VAL A 165 -4.47 18.43 3.77
CA VAL A 165 -5.51 17.59 3.15
C VAL A 165 -4.94 16.27 2.64
N VAL A 166 -3.77 16.29 2.00
CA VAL A 166 -3.10 15.07 1.52
C VAL A 166 -2.65 14.17 2.67
N GLN A 167 -2.12 14.71 3.77
CA GLN A 167 -1.75 13.93 4.96
C GLN A 167 -2.94 13.15 5.51
N VAL A 168 -4.13 13.78 5.59
CA VAL A 168 -5.37 13.10 5.98
C VAL A 168 -5.73 11.97 5.02
N GLN A 169 -5.54 12.19 3.71
CA GLN A 169 -5.75 11.14 2.72
C GLN A 169 -4.74 10.00 2.90
N LEU A 170 -3.46 10.29 3.10
CA LEU A 170 -2.44 9.27 3.36
C LEU A 170 -2.78 8.44 4.60
N LEU A 171 -3.20 9.05 5.71
CA LEU A 171 -3.64 8.33 6.91
C LEU A 171 -4.81 7.36 6.63
N ARG A 172 -5.75 7.74 5.76
CA ARG A 172 -6.83 6.85 5.29
C ARG A 172 -6.28 5.71 4.43
N ASN A 173 -5.35 5.99 3.52
CA ASN A 173 -4.69 4.97 2.71
C ASN A 173 -3.97 3.94 3.58
N PHE A 174 -3.23 4.37 4.60
CA PHE A 174 -2.57 3.46 5.53
C PHE A 174 -3.56 2.63 6.36
N SER A 175 -4.71 3.20 6.71
CA SER A 175 -5.77 2.44 7.38
C SER A 175 -6.33 1.33 6.49
N PHE A 176 -6.49 1.61 5.20
CA PHE A 176 -6.88 0.59 4.21
C PHE A 176 -5.77 -0.43 3.96
N LEU A 177 -4.51 -0.02 3.81
CA LEU A 177 -3.37 -0.94 3.72
C LEU A 177 -3.32 -1.90 4.92
N LYS A 178 -3.59 -1.39 6.13
CA LYS A 178 -3.65 -2.21 7.34
C LYS A 178 -4.78 -3.24 7.27
N SER A 179 -5.95 -2.89 6.73
CA SER A 179 -7.03 -3.87 6.53
C SER A 179 -6.64 -4.94 5.50
N LEU A 180 -5.91 -4.58 4.45
CA LEU A 180 -5.43 -5.52 3.44
C LEU A 180 -4.52 -6.62 4.00
N THR A 181 -3.72 -6.32 5.03
CA THR A 181 -2.91 -7.34 5.71
C THR A 181 -3.77 -8.47 6.30
N GLY A 182 -5.05 -8.20 6.58
CA GLY A 182 -6.03 -9.19 7.02
C GLY A 182 -6.29 -10.30 6.00
N TYR A 183 -6.10 -10.03 4.71
CA TYR A 183 -6.33 -10.98 3.60
C TYR A 183 -5.09 -11.82 3.26
N LEU A 184 -3.94 -11.55 3.89
CA LEU A 184 -2.71 -12.35 3.76
C LEU A 184 -2.71 -13.56 4.71
N ARG A 185 -3.88 -14.18 4.91
CA ARG A 185 -4.06 -15.38 5.74
C ARG A 185 -4.09 -16.62 4.84
N ASP A 186 -3.71 -17.75 5.43
CA ASP A 186 -3.94 -19.07 4.87
C ASP A 186 -5.38 -19.54 5.05
#